data_AF-A0A2E7LB43-F1
#
_entry.id   AF-A0A2E7LB43-F1
#
_cell.length_a   1.000
_cell.length_b   1.000
_cell.length_c   1.000
_cell.angle_alpha   90.00
_cell.angle_beta   90.00
_cell.angle_gamma   90.00
#
_symmetry.space_group_name_H-M   'P 1'
#
loop_
_entity.id
_entity.type
_entity.pdbx_description
1 polymer ?
#
loop_
_entity_poly.entity_id
_entity_poly.type
_entity_poly.pdbx_seq_one_letter_code
_entity_poly.pdbx_strand_id
1 'polypeptide(L)'
;MPAGGLSTAICITPPYGREVEDPVDCQNDNDHHERKMLDSMSRLEQVHQRLTPLRAELIDHSVYQQLVDLPALCRFMESHVFAVWDFMCLLKALQTQLCWQDIPWFPRQNGLASRLLNEICLGEESDEDGQGGYCSHFSLYHRAMCEAGAETRQVDAFLAELKADEPMSRAFAVSGAAPCVQEFVTKTFGVIEAGQLCAMAGYFLFGREDLLPDLFRQIVLQLNQVSDGKLSRFQYYLDRHIELDEGRHAILAGQLLETLCGDDAALWNQAEEAACDALRSRQALWDAVSESLAPPS
;
A
#
# COMPACT_ATOMS: atom_id res chain seq x y z
N MET A 1 -35.72 -61.15 -11.37
CA MET A 1 -36.03 -62.18 -10.34
C MET A 1 -34.74 -62.48 -9.59
N PRO A 2 -34.71 -62.67 -8.26
CA PRO A 2 -35.80 -62.76 -7.25
C PRO A 2 -35.98 -61.41 -6.51
N ALA A 3 -37.09 -61.01 -5.88
CA ALA A 3 -38.12 -61.63 -5.02
C ALA A 3 -37.78 -61.63 -3.51
N GLY A 4 -38.65 -60.99 -2.72
CA GLY A 4 -38.74 -61.03 -1.25
C GLY A 4 -38.55 -59.65 -0.61
N GLY A 5 -39.46 -59.08 0.19
CA GLY A 5 -40.68 -59.59 0.80
C GLY A 5 -41.46 -58.44 1.46
N LEU A 6 -42.74 -58.72 1.72
CA LEU A 6 -43.78 -57.84 2.25
C LEU A 6 -43.54 -57.45 3.72
N SER A 7 -43.96 -56.25 4.13
CA SER A 7 -44.78 -56.10 5.35
C SER A 7 -45.53 -54.75 5.41
N THR A 8 -46.84 -54.86 5.25
CA THR A 8 -47.96 -54.25 5.99
C THR A 8 -47.88 -52.84 6.58
N ALA A 9 -48.85 -52.04 6.12
CA ALA A 9 -49.28 -50.71 6.50
C ALA A 9 -49.57 -50.48 7.99
N ILE A 10 -49.36 -49.24 8.45
CA ILE A 10 -50.29 -48.56 9.38
C ILE A 10 -50.39 -47.08 8.95
N CYS A 11 -51.60 -46.70 8.54
CA CYS A 11 -52.03 -45.31 8.39
C CYS A 11 -52.33 -44.72 9.77
N ILE A 12 -51.64 -43.66 10.16
CA ILE A 12 -52.05 -42.76 11.24
C ILE A 12 -51.95 -41.34 10.69
N THR A 13 -53.08 -40.72 10.42
CA THR A 13 -53.19 -39.27 10.24
C THR A 13 -53.19 -38.57 11.59
N PRO A 14 -52.39 -37.51 11.78
CA PRO A 14 -52.72 -36.44 12.71
C PRO A 14 -53.02 -35.12 11.96
N PRO A 15 -53.67 -34.17 12.65
CA PRO A 15 -54.50 -33.14 12.04
C PRO A 15 -53.74 -31.83 11.75
N TYR A 16 -54.30 -31.11 10.77
CA TYR A 16 -54.39 -29.66 10.57
C TYR A 16 -53.61 -28.73 11.52
N GLY A 17 -52.85 -27.81 10.91
CA GLY A 17 -52.44 -26.53 11.51
C GLY A 17 -50.94 -26.22 11.40
N ARG A 18 -50.46 -25.79 10.23
CA ARG A 18 -49.22 -24.98 10.15
C ARG A 18 -49.63 -23.54 9.87
N GLU A 19 -49.44 -22.68 10.86
CA GLU A 19 -49.19 -21.27 10.58
C GLU A 19 -47.87 -21.20 9.82
N VAL A 20 -47.90 -20.48 8.70
CA VAL A 20 -46.69 -20.12 7.95
C VAL A 20 -46.05 -19.01 8.77
N GLU A 21 -45.00 -19.33 9.52
CA GLU A 21 -44.10 -18.29 10.02
C GLU A 21 -43.45 -17.64 8.79
N ASP A 22 -43.65 -16.34 8.64
CA ASP A 22 -42.92 -15.51 7.68
C ASP A 22 -41.42 -15.74 7.88
N PRO A 23 -40.62 -15.79 6.80
CA PRO A 23 -39.18 -15.94 6.93
C PRO A 23 -38.67 -14.75 7.75
N VAL A 24 -38.12 -15.06 8.93
CA VAL A 24 -37.34 -14.10 9.73
C VAL A 24 -36.31 -13.49 8.78
N ASP A 25 -36.40 -12.18 8.62
CA ASP A 25 -35.53 -11.38 7.78
C ASP A 25 -34.12 -11.37 8.37
N CYS A 26 -33.36 -12.43 8.11
CA CYS A 26 -31.98 -12.59 8.56
C CYS A 26 -31.02 -11.54 7.96
N GLN A 27 -31.48 -10.74 6.99
CA GLN A 27 -30.68 -9.69 6.35
C GLN A 27 -30.79 -8.37 7.13
N ASN A 28 -31.97 -8.02 7.66
CA ASN A 28 -32.14 -6.82 8.49
C ASN A 28 -31.37 -6.89 9.83
N ASP A 29 -31.33 -8.06 10.47
CA ASP A 29 -30.60 -8.23 11.74
C ASP A 29 -29.08 -8.15 11.55
N ASN A 30 -28.56 -8.57 10.39
CA ASN A 30 -27.14 -8.53 10.09
C ASN A 30 -26.67 -7.10 9.80
N ASP A 31 -27.43 -6.34 8.99
CA ASP A 31 -27.16 -4.92 8.73
C ASP A 31 -27.25 -4.06 10.00
N HIS A 32 -28.19 -4.39 10.90
CA HIS A 32 -28.34 -3.67 12.17
C HIS A 32 -27.21 -4.00 13.16
N HIS A 33 -26.74 -5.25 13.18
CA HIS A 33 -25.60 -5.66 14.01
C HIS A 33 -24.28 -5.08 13.50
N GLU A 34 -24.04 -5.10 12.20
CA GLU A 34 -22.87 -4.49 11.58
C GLU A 34 -22.82 -2.98 11.81
N ARG A 35 -23.93 -2.26 11.64
CA ARG A 35 -24.01 -0.82 11.98
C ARG A 35 -23.70 -0.54 13.43
N LYS A 36 -24.21 -1.37 14.35
CA LYS A 36 -24.00 -1.20 15.79
C LYS A 36 -22.57 -1.53 16.23
N MET A 37 -21.89 -2.41 15.51
CA MET A 37 -20.46 -2.67 15.68
C MET A 37 -19.62 -1.48 15.17
N LEU A 38 -19.89 -0.97 13.97
CA LEU A 38 -19.21 0.21 13.41
C LEU A 38 -19.34 1.46 14.29
N ASP A 39 -20.53 1.70 14.87
CA ASP A 39 -20.78 2.83 15.76
C ASP A 39 -20.00 2.75 17.09
N SER A 40 -19.47 1.58 17.45
CA SER A 40 -18.64 1.38 18.66
C SER A 40 -17.13 1.55 18.41
N MET A 41 -16.71 1.57 17.15
CA MET A 41 -15.32 1.66 16.73
C MET A 41 -14.83 3.11 16.68
N SER A 42 -13.53 3.31 16.90
CA SER A 42 -12.89 4.60 16.63
C SER A 42 -13.01 4.96 15.16
N ARG A 43 -12.92 6.26 14.81
CA ARG A 43 -12.96 6.68 13.39
C ARG A 43 -11.82 6.06 12.59
N LEU A 44 -10.64 5.90 13.21
CA LEU A 44 -9.50 5.24 12.58
C LEU A 44 -9.81 3.78 12.25
N GLU A 45 -10.40 3.05 13.20
CA GLU A 45 -10.82 1.65 13.02
C GLU A 45 -11.89 1.52 11.92
N GLN A 46 -12.83 2.47 11.85
CA GLN A 46 -13.83 2.50 10.77
C GLN A 46 -13.20 2.71 9.40
N VAL A 47 -12.20 3.61 9.29
CA VAL A 47 -11.45 3.81 8.04
C VAL A 47 -10.70 2.53 7.66
N HIS A 48 -9.98 1.91 8.60
CA HIS A 48 -9.31 0.63 8.35
C HIS A 48 -10.29 -0.43 7.83
N GLN A 49 -11.45 -0.59 8.47
CA GLN A 49 -12.44 -1.58 8.06
C GLN A 49 -12.94 -1.34 6.64
N ARG A 50 -13.17 -0.07 6.26
CA ARG A 50 -13.60 0.29 4.90
C ARG A 50 -12.52 0.06 3.85
N LEU A 51 -11.24 0.21 4.22
CA LEU A 51 -10.10 -0.03 3.33
C LEU A 51 -9.71 -1.51 3.21
N THR A 52 -10.16 -2.38 4.13
CA THR A 52 -9.83 -3.82 4.15
C THR A 52 -9.99 -4.52 2.80
N PRO A 53 -11.08 -4.34 2.03
CA PRO A 53 -11.24 -5.01 0.74
C PRO A 53 -10.16 -4.60 -0.27
N LEU A 54 -9.89 -3.29 -0.40
CA LEU A 54 -8.85 -2.77 -1.29
C LEU A 54 -7.45 -3.24 -0.88
N ARG A 55 -7.19 -3.30 0.43
CA ARG A 55 -5.93 -3.82 0.97
C ARG A 55 -5.75 -5.30 0.62
N ALA A 56 -6.79 -6.11 0.79
CA ALA A 56 -6.75 -7.53 0.48
C ALA A 56 -6.47 -7.79 -1.01
N GLU A 57 -7.13 -7.04 -1.91
CA GLU A 57 -6.89 -7.14 -3.36
C GLU A 57 -5.43 -6.89 -3.74
N LEU A 58 -4.76 -5.96 -3.04
CA LEU A 58 -3.34 -5.67 -3.25
C LEU A 58 -2.42 -6.75 -2.70
N ILE A 59 -2.70 -7.29 -1.52
CA ILE A 59 -1.89 -8.35 -0.90
C ILE A 59 -2.02 -9.66 -1.68
N ASP A 60 -3.22 -9.98 -2.17
CA ASP A 60 -3.50 -11.20 -2.92
C ASP A 60 -3.29 -11.02 -4.45
N HIS A 61 -2.65 -9.93 -4.86
CA HIS A 61 -2.55 -9.55 -6.26
C HIS A 61 -1.76 -10.57 -7.11
N SER A 62 -2.23 -10.82 -8.33
CA SER A 62 -1.66 -11.82 -9.24
C SER A 62 -0.21 -11.55 -9.68
N VAL A 63 0.26 -10.30 -9.59
CA VAL A 63 1.63 -9.90 -9.98
C VAL A 63 2.68 -10.74 -9.24
N TYR A 64 2.45 -11.08 -7.97
CA TYR A 64 3.42 -11.82 -7.17
C TYR A 64 3.68 -13.22 -7.75
N GLN A 65 2.63 -13.89 -8.25
CA GLN A 65 2.75 -15.22 -8.85
C GLN A 65 3.49 -15.20 -10.18
N GLN A 66 3.72 -14.02 -10.78
CA GLN A 66 4.43 -13.84 -12.03
C GLN A 66 5.91 -13.48 -11.83
N LEU A 67 6.34 -13.18 -10.60
CA LEU A 67 7.73 -12.92 -10.24
C LEU A 67 8.54 -14.23 -10.11
N VAL A 68 8.46 -15.08 -11.15
CA VAL A 68 8.96 -16.46 -11.14
C VAL A 68 10.43 -16.59 -11.53
N ASP A 69 11.03 -15.54 -12.10
CA ASP A 69 12.42 -15.53 -12.53
C ASP A 69 13.05 -14.13 -12.40
N LEU A 70 14.38 -14.08 -12.54
CA LEU A 70 15.14 -12.84 -12.47
C LEU A 70 14.68 -11.80 -13.51
N PRO A 71 14.46 -12.13 -14.80
CA PRO A 71 13.91 -11.17 -15.76
C PRO A 71 12.57 -10.55 -15.36
N ALA A 72 11.64 -11.32 -14.81
CA ALA A 72 10.35 -10.81 -14.33
C ALA A 72 10.55 -9.85 -13.13
N LEU A 73 11.42 -10.23 -12.19
CA LEU A 73 11.80 -9.36 -11.07
C LEU A 73 12.43 -8.04 -11.55
N CYS A 74 13.35 -8.09 -12.52
CA CYS A 74 13.96 -6.88 -13.07
C CYS A 74 12.91 -5.92 -13.67
N ARG A 75 11.97 -6.45 -14.49
CA ARG A 75 10.87 -5.65 -15.07
C ARG A 75 9.95 -5.04 -14.00
N PHE A 76 9.69 -5.80 -12.94
CA PHE A 76 8.96 -5.28 -11.78
C PHE A 76 9.73 -4.12 -11.11
N MET A 77 11.04 -4.29 -10.87
CA MET A 77 11.87 -3.26 -10.24
C MET A 77 11.95 -1.98 -11.09
N GLU A 78 12.06 -2.12 -12.40
CA GLU A 78 12.08 -1.03 -13.39
C GLU A 78 10.86 -0.11 -13.28
N SER A 79 9.69 -0.66 -12.94
CA SER A 79 8.47 0.13 -12.69
C SER A 79 8.37 0.60 -11.24
N HIS A 80 8.68 -0.28 -10.28
CA HIS A 80 8.51 -0.02 -8.86
C HIS A 80 9.46 1.07 -8.32
N VAL A 81 10.65 1.25 -8.90
CA VAL A 81 11.64 2.24 -8.45
C VAL A 81 11.09 3.67 -8.42
N PHE A 82 10.14 4.02 -9.28
CA PHE A 82 9.48 5.33 -9.27
C PHE A 82 8.57 5.52 -8.06
N ALA A 83 7.92 4.46 -7.60
CA ALA A 83 7.18 4.49 -6.35
C ALA A 83 8.13 4.57 -5.14
N VAL A 84 9.29 3.93 -5.19
CA VAL A 84 10.30 4.10 -4.13
C VAL A 84 10.77 5.56 -4.07
N TRP A 85 10.93 6.21 -5.22
CA TRP A 85 11.31 7.63 -5.29
C TRP A 85 10.19 8.58 -4.81
N ASP A 86 8.97 8.45 -5.33
CA ASP A 86 7.88 9.38 -5.02
C ASP A 86 7.39 9.28 -3.56
N PHE A 87 7.68 8.15 -2.89
CA PHE A 87 7.51 7.99 -1.45
C PHE A 87 8.26 9.08 -0.69
N MET A 88 9.54 9.28 -1.03
CA MET A 88 10.37 10.31 -0.38
C MET A 88 9.84 11.71 -0.65
N CYS A 89 9.29 11.98 -1.83
CA CYS A 89 8.64 13.27 -2.12
C CYS A 89 7.42 13.50 -1.22
N LEU A 90 6.56 12.49 -1.04
CA LEU A 90 5.41 12.58 -0.16
C LEU A 90 5.81 12.75 1.32
N LEU A 91 6.81 11.98 1.78
CA LEU A 91 7.36 12.11 3.12
C LEU A 91 7.92 13.52 3.37
N LYS A 92 8.67 14.09 2.42
CA LYS A 92 9.22 15.45 2.52
C LYS A 92 8.13 16.53 2.49
N ALA A 93 7.06 16.32 1.72
CA ALA A 93 5.90 17.22 1.75
C ALA A 93 5.24 17.24 3.13
N LEU A 94 5.00 16.07 3.74
CA LEU A 94 4.51 15.97 5.11
C LEU A 94 5.48 16.60 6.12
N GLN A 95 6.78 16.32 6.00
CA GLN A 95 7.81 16.89 6.88
C GLN A 95 7.87 18.42 6.78
N THR A 96 7.65 19.00 5.61
CA THR A 96 7.61 20.47 5.42
C THR A 96 6.41 21.11 6.10
N GLN A 97 5.26 20.42 6.12
CA GLN A 97 4.05 20.93 6.79
C GLN A 97 4.07 20.70 8.31
N LEU A 98 4.62 19.57 8.77
CA LEU A 98 4.50 19.11 10.15
C LEU A 98 5.76 19.32 11.01
N CYS A 99 6.93 19.45 10.38
CA CYS A 99 8.18 19.80 11.04
C CYS A 99 8.57 21.25 10.72
N TRP A 100 9.54 21.79 11.46
CA TRP A 100 10.14 23.09 11.14
C TRP A 100 11.43 22.88 10.35
N GLN A 101 11.52 23.49 9.17
CA GLN A 101 12.67 23.32 8.26
C GLN A 101 13.42 24.64 7.98
N ASP A 102 12.84 25.79 8.34
CA ASP A 102 13.42 27.10 8.04
C ASP A 102 14.38 27.63 9.11
N ILE A 103 15.18 28.65 8.76
CA ILE A 103 16.08 29.36 9.67
C ILE A 103 15.63 30.82 9.81
N PRO A 104 15.43 31.35 11.04
CA PRO A 104 15.68 30.70 12.33
C PRO A 104 14.69 29.57 12.66
N TRP A 105 15.16 28.60 13.45
CA TRP A 105 14.38 27.41 13.83
C TRP A 105 13.41 27.70 14.98
N PHE A 106 12.19 27.17 14.88
CA PHE A 106 11.18 27.21 15.94
C PHE A 106 10.51 25.84 16.13
N PRO A 107 10.13 25.45 17.36
CA PRO A 107 9.44 24.18 17.58
C PRO A 107 7.99 24.21 17.06
N ARG A 108 7.56 23.14 16.39
CA ARG A 108 6.15 22.89 16.06
C ARG A 108 5.39 22.38 17.28
N GLN A 109 4.07 22.58 17.31
CA GLN A 109 3.22 22.18 18.45
C GLN A 109 3.03 20.67 18.57
N ASN A 110 3.04 19.94 17.45
CA ASN A 110 2.84 18.49 17.43
C ASN A 110 4.18 17.74 17.47
N GLY A 111 4.65 17.44 18.68
CA GLY A 111 5.89 16.67 18.89
C GLY A 111 5.81 15.23 18.40
N LEU A 112 4.62 14.61 18.40
CA LEU A 112 4.40 13.27 17.87
C LEU A 112 4.64 13.23 16.36
N ALA A 113 4.08 14.18 15.62
CA ALA A 113 4.29 14.32 14.18
C ALA A 113 5.79 14.49 13.85
N SER A 114 6.47 15.38 14.59
CA SER A 114 7.91 15.59 14.41
C SER A 114 8.73 14.34 14.72
N ARG A 115 8.38 13.59 15.77
CA ARG A 115 9.06 12.33 16.10
C ARG A 115 8.87 11.31 15.00
N LEU A 116 7.63 11.04 14.61
CA LEU A 116 7.28 10.05 13.59
C LEU A 116 7.99 10.33 12.27
N LEU A 117 7.83 11.53 11.71
CA LEU A 117 8.38 11.85 10.40
C LEU A 117 9.90 11.84 10.40
N ASN A 118 10.55 12.22 11.50
CA ASN A 118 12.00 12.15 11.61
C ASN A 118 12.51 10.70 11.79
N GLU A 119 11.74 9.82 12.45
CA GLU A 119 12.07 8.38 12.53
C GLU A 119 11.97 7.70 11.18
N ILE A 120 10.86 7.91 10.47
CA ILE A 120 10.68 7.39 9.11
C ILE A 120 11.78 7.95 8.20
N CYS A 121 12.03 9.26 8.25
CA CYS A 121 13.08 9.90 7.45
C CYS A 121 14.48 9.38 7.76
N LEU A 122 14.77 8.97 9.01
CA LEU A 122 16.08 8.39 9.36
C LEU A 122 16.32 7.09 8.59
N GLY A 123 15.33 6.19 8.54
CA GLY A 123 15.39 4.97 7.75
C GLY A 123 15.40 5.29 6.25
N GLU A 124 14.46 6.08 5.78
CA GLU A 124 14.24 6.23 4.34
C GLU A 124 15.33 7.05 3.64
N GLU A 125 15.93 8.04 4.31
CA GLU A 125 16.95 8.92 3.73
C GLU A 125 18.39 8.51 4.08
N SER A 126 18.57 7.77 5.17
CA SER A 126 19.91 7.52 5.74
C SER A 126 20.04 6.19 6.50
N ASP A 127 19.41 5.13 6.03
CA ASP A 127 19.54 3.80 6.64
C ASP A 127 20.96 3.24 6.55
N GLU A 128 21.21 2.20 7.34
CA GLU A 128 22.34 1.29 7.13
C GLU A 128 22.27 0.61 5.76
N ASP A 129 23.40 0.53 5.07
CA ASP A 129 23.47 -0.06 3.72
C ASP A 129 23.88 -1.55 3.68
N GLY A 130 24.02 -2.16 4.86
CA GLY A 130 24.50 -3.55 5.02
C GLY A 130 26.00 -3.74 4.74
N GLN A 131 26.76 -2.66 4.49
CA GLN A 131 28.19 -2.68 4.16
C GLN A 131 29.03 -1.81 5.11
N GLY A 132 28.45 -1.38 6.22
CA GLY A 132 29.09 -0.48 7.20
C GLY A 132 28.99 1.00 6.83
N GLY A 133 28.19 1.35 5.81
CA GLY A 133 27.86 2.72 5.43
C GLY A 133 26.39 3.05 5.62
N TYR A 134 25.98 4.21 5.10
CA TYR A 134 24.59 4.68 5.11
C TYR A 134 24.15 5.13 3.73
N CYS A 135 22.89 4.91 3.38
CA CYS A 135 22.28 5.45 2.17
C CYS A 135 20.76 5.53 2.29
N SER A 136 20.13 6.32 1.41
CA SER A 136 18.67 6.30 1.30
C SER A 136 18.16 4.97 0.77
N HIS A 137 16.94 4.61 1.14
CA HIS A 137 16.23 3.44 0.63
C HIS A 137 16.08 3.47 -0.89
N PHE A 138 15.89 4.65 -1.50
CA PHE A 138 15.97 4.80 -2.95
C PHE A 138 17.34 4.39 -3.51
N SER A 139 18.43 4.85 -2.89
CA SER A 139 19.79 4.50 -3.32
C SER A 139 20.07 3.01 -3.14
N LEU A 140 19.58 2.42 -2.05
CA LEU A 140 19.67 0.99 -1.77
C LEU A 140 18.92 0.17 -2.83
N TYR A 141 17.69 0.59 -3.17
CA TYR A 141 16.89 -0.04 -4.22
C TYR A 141 17.55 0.06 -5.60
N HIS A 142 18.07 1.24 -5.97
CA HIS A 142 18.78 1.46 -7.23
C HIS A 142 20.05 0.61 -7.33
N ARG A 143 20.83 0.49 -6.25
CA ARG A 143 21.97 -0.43 -6.18
C ARG A 143 21.53 -1.90 -6.32
N ALA A 144 20.39 -2.27 -5.75
CA ALA A 144 19.82 -3.60 -5.91
C ALA A 144 19.39 -3.87 -7.36
N MET A 145 18.82 -2.88 -8.06
CA MET A 145 18.54 -2.98 -9.51
C MET A 145 19.82 -3.24 -10.30
N CYS A 146 20.89 -2.50 -10.01
CA CYS A 146 22.18 -2.68 -10.67
C CYS A 146 22.78 -4.08 -10.43
N GLU A 147 22.66 -4.61 -9.20
CA GLU A 147 23.12 -5.97 -8.87
C GLU A 147 22.31 -7.05 -9.60
N ALA A 148 20.99 -6.88 -9.66
CA ALA A 148 20.08 -7.78 -10.34
C ALA A 148 20.23 -7.72 -11.88
N GLY A 149 20.74 -6.61 -12.41
CA GLY A 149 20.83 -6.34 -13.85
C GLY A 149 19.55 -5.76 -14.45
N ALA A 150 18.71 -5.12 -13.63
CA ALA A 150 17.55 -4.36 -14.08
C ALA A 150 17.98 -3.05 -14.76
N GLU A 151 17.20 -2.58 -15.74
CA GLU A 151 17.47 -1.32 -16.44
C GLU A 151 17.19 -0.10 -15.54
N THR A 152 18.15 0.81 -15.42
CA THR A 152 17.99 2.04 -14.60
C THR A 152 17.89 3.31 -15.44
N ARG A 153 18.19 3.25 -16.74
CA ARG A 153 18.24 4.45 -17.60
C ARG A 153 16.97 5.28 -17.55
N GLN A 154 15.80 4.67 -17.44
CA GLN A 154 14.53 5.41 -17.40
C GLN A 154 14.44 6.27 -16.14
N VAL A 155 14.64 5.67 -14.95
CA VAL A 155 14.60 6.44 -13.70
C VAL A 155 15.76 7.43 -13.61
N ASP A 156 16.95 7.07 -14.11
CA ASP A 156 18.12 7.95 -14.12
C ASP A 156 17.89 9.19 -15.00
N ALA A 157 17.35 9.00 -16.20
CA ALA A 157 17.00 10.09 -17.12
C ALA A 157 15.87 10.96 -16.55
N PHE A 158 14.84 10.34 -15.95
CA PHE A 158 13.76 11.05 -15.29
C PHE A 158 14.28 11.99 -14.20
N LEU A 159 15.12 11.47 -13.30
CA LEU A 159 15.71 12.26 -12.22
C LEU A 159 16.70 13.32 -12.72
N ALA A 160 17.40 13.06 -13.82
CA ALA A 160 18.30 14.04 -14.43
C ALA A 160 17.54 15.27 -14.96
N GLU A 161 16.39 15.08 -15.61
CA GLU A 161 15.56 16.19 -16.07
C GLU A 161 14.99 16.99 -14.88
N LEU A 162 14.49 16.30 -13.84
CA LEU A 162 13.99 16.99 -12.65
C LEU A 162 15.09 17.80 -11.92
N LYS A 163 16.32 17.27 -11.87
CA LYS A 163 17.47 18.01 -11.31
C LYS A 163 17.90 19.22 -12.15
N ALA A 164 17.50 19.27 -13.42
CA ALA A 164 17.71 20.40 -14.31
C ALA A 164 16.55 21.42 -14.26
N ASP A 165 15.68 21.32 -13.25
CA ASP A 165 14.47 22.13 -13.08
C ASP A 165 13.47 22.04 -14.25
N GLU A 166 13.51 20.95 -15.03
CA GLU A 166 12.54 20.69 -16.08
C GLU A 166 11.23 20.14 -15.49
N PRO A 167 10.07 20.43 -16.11
CA PRO A 167 8.78 19.99 -15.59
C PRO A 167 8.63 18.47 -15.68
N MET A 168 7.83 17.90 -14.76
CA MET A 168 7.59 16.46 -14.67
C MET A 168 7.11 15.83 -15.99
N SER A 169 6.29 16.55 -16.76
CA SER A 169 5.83 16.11 -18.08
C SER A 169 6.97 15.87 -19.07
N ARG A 170 8.02 16.72 -19.02
CA ARG A 170 9.22 16.54 -19.84
C ARG A 170 10.08 15.40 -19.31
N ALA A 171 10.25 15.30 -17.99
CA ALA A 171 11.01 14.21 -17.38
C ALA A 171 10.42 12.83 -17.79
N PHE A 172 9.10 12.68 -17.81
CA PHE A 172 8.44 11.47 -18.33
C PHE A 172 8.67 11.26 -19.83
N ALA A 173 8.53 12.30 -20.63
CA ALA A 173 8.74 12.20 -22.08
C ALA A 173 10.17 11.77 -22.45
N VAL A 174 11.19 12.27 -21.74
CA VAL A 174 12.61 11.95 -21.98
C VAL A 174 12.98 10.56 -21.45
N SER A 175 12.51 10.21 -20.25
CA SER A 175 12.79 8.89 -19.65
C SER A 175 12.10 7.73 -20.37
N GLY A 176 10.97 8.00 -21.02
CA GLY A 176 10.13 6.96 -21.61
C GLY A 176 9.51 6.04 -20.56
N ALA A 177 9.33 6.51 -19.32
CA ALA A 177 8.67 5.76 -18.25
C ALA A 177 7.28 5.28 -18.70
N ALA A 178 6.90 4.06 -18.31
CA ALA A 178 5.64 3.46 -18.72
C ALA A 178 4.43 4.33 -18.32
N PRO A 179 3.33 4.39 -19.10
CA PRO A 179 2.17 5.22 -18.78
C PRO A 179 1.61 4.98 -17.37
N CYS A 180 1.59 3.74 -16.89
CA CYS A 180 1.14 3.39 -15.54
C CYS A 180 2.02 4.02 -14.44
N VAL A 181 3.34 4.09 -14.66
CA VAL A 181 4.29 4.76 -13.77
C VAL A 181 4.02 6.26 -13.76
N GLN A 182 3.81 6.87 -14.93
CA GLN A 182 3.51 8.30 -15.04
C GLN A 182 2.22 8.65 -14.28
N GLU A 183 1.18 7.85 -14.45
CA GLU A 183 -0.10 8.03 -13.75
C GLU A 183 0.07 7.90 -12.23
N PHE A 184 0.76 6.85 -11.77
CA PHE A 184 1.00 6.61 -10.34
C PHE A 184 1.72 7.79 -9.67
N VAL A 185 2.84 8.23 -10.26
CA VAL A 185 3.62 9.36 -9.73
C VAL A 185 2.82 10.66 -9.82
N THR A 186 2.06 10.88 -10.90
CA THR A 186 1.22 12.07 -11.06
C THR A 186 0.14 12.13 -9.97
N LYS A 187 -0.47 11.01 -9.60
CA LYS A 187 -1.42 10.94 -8.48
C LYS A 187 -0.78 11.31 -7.15
N THR A 188 0.42 10.78 -6.85
CA THR A 188 1.17 11.16 -5.64
C THR A 188 1.45 12.67 -5.61
N PHE A 189 1.90 13.25 -6.74
CA PHE A 189 2.17 14.69 -6.82
C PHE A 189 0.91 15.55 -6.78
N GLY A 190 -0.22 15.09 -7.33
CA GLY A 190 -1.50 15.79 -7.21
C GLY A 190 -1.96 15.94 -5.76
N VAL A 191 -1.73 14.92 -4.93
CA VAL A 191 -2.02 14.98 -3.48
C VAL A 191 -1.07 15.94 -2.76
N ILE A 192 0.22 15.96 -3.14
CA ILE A 192 1.21 16.90 -2.60
C ILE A 192 0.84 18.36 -2.97
N GLU A 193 0.51 18.61 -4.23
CA GLU A 193 0.20 19.93 -4.76
C GLU A 193 -1.13 20.49 -4.21
N ALA A 194 -2.11 19.62 -3.97
CA ALA A 194 -3.36 20.02 -3.30
C ALA A 194 -3.11 20.54 -1.87
N GLY A 195 -2.04 20.09 -1.22
CA GLY A 195 -1.57 20.62 0.07
C GLY A 195 -2.49 20.33 1.25
N GLN A 196 -3.52 19.50 1.09
CA GLN A 196 -4.47 19.16 2.14
C GLN A 196 -3.85 18.16 3.11
N LEU A 197 -3.46 18.65 4.29
CA LEU A 197 -2.67 17.90 5.26
C LEU A 197 -3.29 16.55 5.68
N CYS A 198 -4.60 16.49 5.95
CA CYS A 198 -5.26 15.24 6.34
C CYS A 198 -5.37 14.25 5.17
N ALA A 199 -5.59 14.74 3.94
CA ALA A 199 -5.55 13.92 2.73
C ALA A 199 -4.16 13.33 2.49
N MET A 200 -3.10 14.15 2.57
CA MET A 200 -1.72 13.68 2.46
C MET A 200 -1.37 12.64 3.54
N ALA A 201 -1.80 12.87 4.79
CA ALA A 201 -1.56 11.95 5.89
C ALA A 201 -2.28 10.61 5.70
N GLY A 202 -3.54 10.62 5.23
CA GLY A 202 -4.29 9.41 4.89
C GLY A 202 -3.67 8.65 3.71
N TYR A 203 -3.30 9.36 2.64
CA TYR A 203 -2.62 8.77 1.47
C TYR A 203 -1.29 8.10 1.88
N PHE A 204 -0.51 8.76 2.74
CA PHE A 204 0.76 8.26 3.26
C PHE A 204 0.55 7.04 4.16
N LEU A 205 -0.24 7.16 5.22
CA LEU A 205 -0.44 6.10 6.21
C LEU A 205 -0.91 4.80 5.54
N PHE A 206 -2.03 4.86 4.83
CA PHE A 206 -2.69 3.62 4.37
C PHE A 206 -2.12 3.10 3.05
N GLY A 207 -1.70 3.99 2.15
CA GLY A 207 -1.22 3.59 0.83
C GLY A 207 0.28 3.33 0.78
N ARG A 208 1.05 3.93 1.69
CA ARG A 208 2.50 4.06 1.56
C ARG A 208 3.29 3.58 2.78
N GLU A 209 2.70 3.49 3.96
CA GLU A 209 3.38 3.03 5.18
C GLU A 209 2.82 1.67 5.63
N ASP A 210 1.56 1.64 6.07
CA ASP A 210 0.89 0.49 6.67
C ASP A 210 0.82 -0.71 5.70
N LEU A 211 0.77 -0.45 4.39
CA LEU A 211 0.65 -1.48 3.35
C LEU A 211 1.97 -2.20 3.05
N LEU A 212 3.10 -1.51 3.11
CA LEU A 212 4.35 -1.98 2.51
C LEU A 212 4.89 -3.29 3.11
N PRO A 213 4.90 -3.48 4.45
CA PRO A 213 5.43 -4.71 5.02
C PRO A 213 4.74 -5.98 4.49
N ASP A 214 3.42 -5.94 4.29
CA ASP A 214 2.68 -7.09 3.76
C ASP A 214 2.94 -7.33 2.28
N LEU A 215 3.03 -6.28 1.46
CA LEU A 215 3.40 -6.42 0.04
C LEU A 215 4.82 -6.99 -0.10
N PHE A 216 5.75 -6.53 0.72
CA PHE A 216 7.13 -6.98 0.66
C PHE A 216 7.30 -8.42 1.13
N ARG A 217 6.52 -8.88 2.12
CA ARG A 217 6.45 -10.31 2.46
C ARG A 217 6.05 -11.16 1.26
N GLN A 218 5.08 -10.72 0.45
CA GLN A 218 4.70 -11.44 -0.78
C GLN A 218 5.86 -11.53 -1.77
N ILE A 219 6.64 -10.46 -1.94
CA ILE A 219 7.81 -10.44 -2.83
C ILE A 219 8.92 -11.37 -2.31
N VAL A 220 9.23 -11.32 -1.01
CA VAL A 220 10.25 -12.18 -0.38
C VAL A 220 9.91 -13.67 -0.54
N LEU A 221 8.63 -14.04 -0.42
CA LEU A 221 8.20 -15.42 -0.67
C LEU A 221 8.54 -15.92 -2.08
N GLN A 222 8.57 -15.04 -3.08
CA GLN A 222 8.97 -15.37 -4.45
C GLN A 222 10.49 -15.35 -4.62
N LEU A 223 11.19 -14.41 -4.00
CA LEU A 223 12.66 -14.36 -4.04
C LEU A 223 13.30 -15.65 -3.51
N ASN A 224 12.74 -16.24 -2.45
CA ASN A 224 13.21 -17.51 -1.92
C ASN A 224 13.08 -18.68 -2.91
N GLN A 225 12.25 -18.55 -3.94
CA GLN A 225 12.11 -19.53 -5.02
C GLN A 225 13.08 -19.25 -6.20
N VAL A 226 13.55 -18.00 -6.34
CA VAL A 226 14.46 -17.56 -7.41
C VAL A 226 15.91 -17.56 -6.89
N SER A 227 16.64 -18.64 -7.14
CA SER A 227 18.03 -18.77 -6.69
C SER A 227 19.04 -18.25 -7.73
N ASP A 228 19.45 -16.98 -7.66
CA ASP A 228 20.54 -16.45 -8.51
C ASP A 228 21.62 -15.60 -7.77
N GLY A 229 21.57 -15.45 -6.44
CA GLY A 229 22.60 -14.74 -5.67
C GLY A 229 22.77 -13.23 -5.96
N LYS A 230 22.22 -12.72 -7.06
CA LYS A 230 22.18 -11.31 -7.49
C LYS A 230 21.07 -10.48 -6.83
N LEU A 231 20.34 -11.08 -5.91
CA LEU A 231 19.20 -10.47 -5.24
C LEU A 231 19.50 -10.18 -3.78
N SER A 232 20.76 -10.29 -3.35
CA SER A 232 21.15 -10.15 -1.95
C SER A 232 20.84 -8.76 -1.39
N ARG A 233 21.13 -7.70 -2.17
CA ARG A 233 20.77 -6.32 -1.79
C ARG A 233 19.28 -6.06 -1.84
N PHE A 234 18.59 -6.70 -2.78
CA PHE A 234 17.14 -6.54 -2.89
C PHE A 234 16.43 -7.19 -1.70
N GLN A 235 16.86 -8.40 -1.32
CA GLN A 235 16.40 -9.08 -0.12
C GLN A 235 16.69 -8.22 1.12
N TYR A 236 17.91 -7.70 1.26
CA TYR A 236 18.25 -6.79 2.36
C TYR A 236 17.33 -5.57 2.41
N TYR A 237 17.09 -4.90 1.28
CA TYR A 237 16.14 -3.78 1.18
C TYR A 237 14.75 -4.16 1.71
N LEU A 238 14.20 -5.31 1.30
CA LEU A 238 12.88 -5.76 1.74
C LEU A 238 12.87 -6.11 3.23
N ASP A 239 13.92 -6.79 3.71
CA ASP A 239 14.06 -7.13 5.13
C ASP A 239 14.13 -5.88 6.00
N ARG A 240 14.78 -4.80 5.56
CA ARG A 240 14.76 -3.51 6.28
C ARG A 240 13.35 -2.99 6.50
N HIS A 241 12.48 -3.07 5.50
CA HIS A 241 11.09 -2.61 5.61
C HIS A 241 10.18 -3.59 6.35
N ILE A 242 10.59 -4.86 6.50
CA ILE A 242 9.83 -5.82 7.29
C ILE A 242 10.25 -5.72 8.76
N GLU A 243 11.55 -5.65 9.05
CA GLU A 243 12.14 -5.73 10.40
C GLU A 243 12.15 -4.38 11.14
N LEU A 244 12.47 -3.27 10.47
CA LEU A 244 12.45 -1.95 11.12
C LEU A 244 11.03 -1.47 11.42
N ASP A 245 10.07 -2.02 10.71
CA ASP A 245 8.75 -1.42 10.52
C ASP A 245 7.61 -2.24 11.13
N GLU A 246 7.91 -3.24 11.97
CA GLU A 246 6.87 -4.10 12.57
C GLU A 246 5.91 -3.30 13.47
N GLY A 247 4.88 -2.72 12.84
CA GLY A 247 3.71 -2.07 13.41
C GLY A 247 3.92 -0.69 14.03
N ARG A 248 5.15 -0.32 14.40
CA ARG A 248 5.40 0.91 15.16
C ARG A 248 5.03 2.17 14.38
N HIS A 249 5.52 2.34 13.16
CA HIS A 249 5.24 3.56 12.39
C HIS A 249 3.78 3.62 11.95
N ALA A 250 3.16 2.49 11.58
CA ALA A 250 1.73 2.42 11.30
C ALA A 250 0.89 2.89 12.51
N ILE A 251 1.21 2.44 13.73
CA ILE A 251 0.54 2.91 14.96
C ILE A 251 0.73 4.41 15.16
N LEU A 252 1.96 4.92 15.05
CA LEU A 252 2.25 6.34 15.23
C LEU A 252 1.59 7.21 14.14
N ALA A 253 1.53 6.72 12.90
CA ALA A 253 0.89 7.38 11.78
C ALA A 253 -0.64 7.39 11.93
N GLY A 254 -1.23 6.33 12.50
CA GLY A 254 -2.63 6.32 12.94
C GLY A 254 -2.92 7.39 13.99
N GLN A 255 -2.08 7.48 15.03
CA GLN A 255 -2.20 8.51 16.07
C GLN A 255 -2.00 9.93 15.52
N LEU A 256 -1.09 10.10 14.56
CA LEU A 256 -0.92 11.36 13.83
C LEU A 256 -2.22 11.72 13.11
N LEU A 257 -2.82 10.78 12.38
CA LEU A 257 -4.06 11.03 11.64
C LEU A 257 -5.22 11.41 12.58
N GLU A 258 -5.37 10.70 13.70
CA GLU A 258 -6.35 11.04 14.74
C GLU A 258 -6.13 12.47 15.28
N THR A 259 -4.87 12.85 15.50
CA THR A 259 -4.51 14.19 15.98
C THR A 259 -4.81 15.27 14.95
N LEU A 260 -4.57 15.00 13.66
CA LEU A 260 -4.79 15.96 12.58
C LEU A 260 -6.27 16.17 12.29
N CYS A 261 -7.05 15.09 12.25
CA CYS A 261 -8.47 15.14 11.93
C CYS A 261 -9.33 15.56 13.13
N GLY A 262 -8.93 15.22 14.36
CA GLY A 262 -9.71 15.47 15.57
C GLY A 262 -11.15 14.95 15.43
N ASP A 263 -12.12 15.76 15.84
CA ASP A 263 -13.55 15.45 15.73
C ASP A 263 -14.18 15.86 14.38
N ASP A 264 -13.41 16.49 13.48
CA ASP A 264 -13.93 17.05 12.23
C ASP A 264 -14.18 15.95 11.18
N ALA A 265 -15.45 15.68 10.91
CA ALA A 265 -15.86 14.65 9.95
C ALA A 265 -15.38 14.95 8.52
N ALA A 266 -15.25 16.22 8.13
CA ALA A 266 -14.78 16.57 6.80
C ALA A 266 -13.29 16.25 6.62
N LEU A 267 -12.47 16.43 7.66
CA LEU A 267 -11.06 16.06 7.63
C LEU A 267 -10.86 14.54 7.56
N TRP A 268 -11.68 13.79 8.31
CA TRP A 268 -11.70 12.33 8.22
C TRP A 268 -12.10 11.83 6.83
N ASN A 269 -13.14 12.42 6.22
CA ASN A 269 -13.54 12.07 4.87
C ASN A 269 -12.44 12.36 3.84
N GLN A 270 -11.74 13.50 3.96
CA GLN A 270 -10.60 13.82 3.09
C GLN A 270 -9.45 12.80 3.23
N ALA A 271 -9.13 12.41 4.46
CA ALA A 271 -8.10 11.40 4.71
C ALA A 271 -8.48 10.03 4.13
N GLU A 272 -9.72 9.62 4.30
CA GLU A 272 -10.22 8.34 3.80
C GLU A 272 -10.30 8.30 2.28
N GLU A 273 -10.79 9.36 1.64
CA GLU A 273 -10.86 9.45 0.17
C GLU A 273 -9.45 9.35 -0.43
N ALA A 274 -8.49 10.10 0.12
CA ALA A 274 -7.10 10.03 -0.30
C ALA A 274 -6.47 8.65 -0.03
N ALA A 275 -6.82 7.98 1.06
CA ALA A 275 -6.38 6.62 1.34
C ALA A 275 -6.94 5.61 0.31
N CYS A 276 -8.22 5.71 -0.04
CA CYS A 276 -8.83 4.89 -1.09
C CYS A 276 -8.12 5.10 -2.43
N ASP A 277 -7.84 6.35 -2.78
CA ASP A 277 -7.16 6.70 -4.02
C ASP A 277 -5.72 6.19 -4.06
N ALA A 278 -5.01 6.21 -2.92
CA ALA A 278 -3.67 5.64 -2.81
C ALA A 278 -3.66 4.13 -3.11
N LEU A 279 -4.59 3.38 -2.51
CA LEU A 279 -4.72 1.94 -2.72
C LEU A 279 -5.11 1.61 -4.17
N ARG A 280 -6.10 2.32 -4.73
CA ARG A 280 -6.52 2.14 -6.13
C ARG A 280 -5.41 2.51 -7.12
N SER A 281 -4.64 3.56 -6.83
CA SER A 281 -3.47 3.95 -7.63
C SER A 281 -2.43 2.84 -7.64
N ARG A 282 -2.14 2.25 -6.47
CA ARG A 282 -1.25 1.10 -6.35
C ARG A 282 -1.76 -0.11 -7.13
N GLN A 283 -3.05 -0.39 -7.04
CA GLN A 283 -3.68 -1.51 -7.73
C GLN A 283 -3.54 -1.36 -9.23
N ALA A 284 -3.85 -0.19 -9.78
CA ALA A 284 -3.67 0.10 -11.20
C ALA A 284 -2.21 -0.04 -11.67
N LEU A 285 -1.23 0.36 -10.84
CA LEU A 285 0.18 0.11 -11.12
C LEU A 285 0.48 -1.39 -11.17
N TRP A 286 -0.03 -2.16 -10.21
CA TRP A 286 0.14 -3.61 -10.13
C TRP A 286 -0.52 -4.36 -11.28
N ASP A 287 -1.73 -3.97 -11.67
CA ASP A 287 -2.43 -4.50 -12.84
C ASP A 287 -1.59 -4.30 -14.10
N ALA A 288 -1.11 -3.08 -14.34
CA ALA A 288 -0.31 -2.77 -15.52
C ALA A 288 1.07 -3.47 -15.52
N VAL A 289 1.72 -3.58 -14.36
CA VAL A 289 2.97 -4.34 -14.24
C VAL A 289 2.70 -5.81 -14.53
N SER A 290 1.66 -6.40 -13.95
CA SER A 290 1.22 -7.77 -14.22
C SER A 290 1.00 -8.03 -15.71
N GLU A 291 0.30 -7.14 -16.41
CA GLU A 291 0.12 -7.24 -17.87
C GLU A 291 1.45 -7.21 -18.63
N SER A 292 2.42 -6.41 -18.20
CA SER A 292 3.75 -6.32 -18.81
C SER A 292 4.64 -7.55 -18.55
N LEU A 293 4.33 -8.33 -17.52
CA LEU A 293 5.05 -9.55 -17.16
C LEU A 293 4.52 -10.78 -17.89
N ALA A 294 3.26 -10.75 -18.35
CA ALA A 294 2.65 -11.83 -19.10
C ALA A 294 3.44 -12.15 -20.38
N PRO A 295 3.57 -13.44 -20.75
CA PRO A 295 4.21 -13.79 -22.01
C PRO A 295 3.48 -13.14 -23.19
N PRO A 296 4.19 -12.69 -24.24
CA PRO A 296 3.56 -12.10 -25.41
C PRO A 296 2.58 -13.10 -26.02
N SER A 297 1.35 -12.63 -26.29
CA SER A 297 0.29 -13.40 -26.96
C SER A 297 0.63 -13.72 -28.41
#